data_AF-A0A9W6U365-F1
#
_entry.id   AF-A0A9W6U365-F1
#
_cell.length_a   1.000
_cell.length_b   1.000
_cell.length_c   1.000
_cell.angle_alpha   90.00
_cell.angle_beta   90.00
_cell.angle_gamma   90.00
#
_symmetry.space_group_name_H-M   'P 1'
#
loop_
_entity.id
_entity.type
_entity.pdbx_description
1 polymer ?
#
loop_
_entity_poly.entity_id
_entity_poly.type
_entity_poly.pdbx_seq_one_letter_code
_entity_poly.pdbx_strand_id
1 'polypeptide(L)'
;MGTDLKLRLEVWLTLKPDGLLVPRLHRPGERRAARPAAGAAATKSTNLLGRPHAQVDEYLSSAAVSEDEPGLALHWDLNALAQFVDAANAVDAGVAMPEWLAQPRGSISPDSLADDMVAFLATKAGGRFGRVLLAPNSVVQFGQLCGMFAYIENDAFMRAAADAAGISDGTSLAKVFCVTKGSAAAAVPMEFPPRENQSRRLFS
;
A
#
# COMPACT_ATOMS: atom_id res chain seq x y z
N MET A 1 -20.87 19.89 6.89
CA MET A 1 -19.72 19.58 6.01
C MET A 1 -19.28 18.13 6.21
N GLY A 2 -20.06 17.17 5.72
CA GLY A 2 -19.82 15.73 5.96
C GLY A 2 -20.43 14.80 4.91
N THR A 3 -20.83 15.34 3.76
CA THR A 3 -21.55 14.61 2.70
C THR A 3 -20.67 14.31 1.49
N ASP A 4 -19.57 15.03 1.30
CA ASP A 4 -18.72 14.91 0.11
C ASP A 4 -17.85 13.64 0.12
N LEU A 5 -17.33 13.23 1.29
CA LEU A 5 -16.57 11.98 1.44
C LEU A 5 -17.45 10.74 1.33
N LYS A 6 -18.71 10.83 1.80
CA LYS A 6 -19.67 9.72 1.76
C LYS A 6 -20.11 9.44 0.32
N LEU A 7 -20.38 10.50 -0.45
CA LEU A 7 -20.70 10.39 -1.88
C LEU A 7 -19.52 9.86 -2.71
N ARG A 8 -18.27 10.20 -2.39
CA ARG A 8 -17.10 9.66 -3.10
C ARG A 8 -16.85 8.17 -2.80
N LEU A 9 -17.10 7.70 -1.57
CA LEU A 9 -17.02 6.27 -1.22
C LEU A 9 -18.22 5.46 -1.78
N GLU A 10 -19.42 6.02 -1.72
CA GLU A 10 -20.62 5.37 -2.29
C GLU A 10 -20.52 5.29 -3.82
N VAL A 11 -20.00 6.31 -4.52
CA VAL A 11 -19.73 6.22 -5.97
C VAL A 11 -18.67 5.17 -6.28
N TRP A 12 -17.66 4.97 -5.42
CA TRP A 12 -16.64 3.94 -5.61
C TRP A 12 -17.18 2.51 -5.44
N LEU A 13 -18.13 2.30 -4.51
CA LEU A 13 -18.82 1.01 -4.32
C LEU A 13 -19.98 0.76 -5.30
N THR A 14 -20.59 1.83 -5.84
CA THR A 14 -21.80 1.74 -6.68
C THR A 14 -21.51 1.75 -8.19
N LEU A 15 -20.27 2.01 -8.61
CA LEU A 15 -19.84 1.88 -10.01
C LEU A 15 -19.53 0.42 -10.41
N LYS A 16 -20.43 -0.51 -10.09
CA LYS A 16 -20.68 -1.73 -10.88
C LYS A 16 -22.14 -2.16 -10.73
N PRO A 17 -23.08 -1.62 -11.52
CA PRO A 17 -24.29 -2.34 -11.81
C PRO A 17 -24.00 -3.36 -12.93
N ASP A 18 -24.61 -4.52 -12.80
CA ASP A 18 -24.64 -5.64 -13.77
C ASP A 18 -23.47 -6.63 -13.74
N GLY A 19 -23.61 -7.60 -12.83
CA GLY A 19 -23.96 -8.97 -13.26
C GLY A 19 -22.91 -9.74 -14.05
N LEU A 20 -22.30 -10.72 -13.36
CA LEU A 20 -21.58 -11.87 -13.91
C LEU A 20 -20.41 -11.57 -14.87
N LEU A 21 -19.22 -12.06 -14.51
CA LEU A 21 -18.59 -13.11 -15.31
C LEU A 21 -17.43 -13.75 -14.54
N VAL A 22 -17.62 -15.04 -14.31
CA VAL A 22 -16.60 -16.06 -13.99
C VAL A 22 -15.36 -15.85 -14.90
N PRO A 23 -14.12 -15.94 -14.39
CA PRO A 23 -12.96 -15.91 -15.26
C PRO A 23 -12.99 -17.12 -16.20
N ARG A 24 -13.18 -16.87 -17.50
CA ARG A 24 -13.10 -17.87 -18.56
C ARG A 24 -11.71 -18.49 -18.55
N LEU A 25 -11.65 -19.78 -18.17
CA LEU A 25 -10.52 -20.66 -18.41
C LEU A 25 -10.26 -20.72 -19.93
N HIS A 26 -9.16 -20.14 -20.38
CA HIS A 26 -8.76 -20.26 -21.77
C HIS A 26 -8.14 -21.66 -21.98
N ARG A 27 -8.86 -22.55 -22.67
CA ARG A 27 -8.30 -23.77 -23.28
C ARG A 27 -7.79 -23.43 -24.68
N PRO A 28 -6.49 -23.59 -24.98
CA PRO A 28 -5.99 -23.67 -26.35
C PRO A 28 -5.88 -25.14 -26.78
N GLY A 29 -6.38 -25.47 -27.97
CA GLY A 29 -6.31 -26.79 -28.57
C GLY A 29 -4.89 -27.19 -29.04
N GLU A 30 -4.52 -28.42 -28.67
CA GLU A 30 -3.70 -29.41 -29.41
C GLU A 30 -3.74 -29.27 -30.96
N ARG A 31 -2.70 -29.46 -31.80
CA ARG A 31 -1.43 -30.22 -31.74
C ARG A 31 -0.42 -29.69 -32.78
N ARG A 32 0.89 -29.72 -32.48
CA ARG A 32 1.86 -30.66 -33.10
C ARG A 32 3.24 -30.54 -32.44
N ALA A 33 3.92 -31.68 -32.40
CA ALA A 33 5.03 -32.00 -31.52
C ALA A 33 6.37 -31.35 -31.90
N ALA A 34 7.12 -30.95 -30.86
CA ALA A 34 8.58 -31.06 -30.80
C ALA A 34 9.02 -30.99 -29.32
N ARG A 35 9.63 -32.07 -28.84
CA ARG A 35 10.45 -32.09 -27.61
C ARG A 35 11.74 -31.31 -27.95
N PRO A 36 12.35 -30.50 -27.05
CA PRO A 36 13.15 -31.08 -25.97
C PRO A 36 13.24 -30.26 -24.65
N ALA A 37 13.81 -30.96 -23.66
CA ALA A 37 14.69 -30.50 -22.58
C ALA A 37 14.16 -29.66 -21.40
N ALA A 38 14.56 -30.17 -20.23
CA ALA A 38 14.41 -29.63 -18.89
C ALA A 38 14.95 -28.20 -18.73
N GLY A 39 14.26 -27.39 -17.91
CA GLY A 39 14.72 -26.07 -17.50
C GLY A 39 13.72 -25.40 -16.57
N ALA A 40 14.19 -25.07 -15.37
CA ALA A 40 13.45 -24.54 -14.23
C ALA A 40 12.60 -23.28 -14.49
N ALA A 41 11.52 -23.14 -13.72
CA ALA A 41 11.15 -21.87 -13.07
C ALA A 41 10.12 -22.14 -11.97
N ALA A 42 10.60 -22.38 -10.75
CA ALA A 42 9.80 -22.20 -9.54
C ALA A 42 9.44 -20.72 -9.45
N THR A 43 8.15 -20.40 -9.46
CA THR A 43 7.64 -19.06 -9.24
C THR A 43 8.09 -18.62 -7.85
N LYS A 44 9.05 -17.69 -7.78
CA LYS A 44 9.55 -17.13 -6.53
C LYS A 44 8.40 -16.43 -5.79
N SER A 45 8.03 -16.96 -4.64
CA SER A 45 7.20 -16.27 -3.65
C SER A 45 7.84 -14.92 -3.31
N THR A 46 7.15 -13.84 -3.67
CA THR A 46 7.58 -12.47 -3.41
C THR A 46 7.44 -12.21 -1.91
N ASN A 47 8.55 -12.15 -1.19
CA ASN A 47 8.56 -11.88 0.25
C ASN A 47 8.15 -10.42 0.50
N LEU A 48 7.03 -10.21 1.17
CA LEU A 48 6.48 -8.88 1.46
C LEU A 48 7.40 -7.98 2.31
N LEU A 49 8.46 -8.52 2.92
CA LEU A 49 9.53 -7.73 3.56
C LEU A 49 10.75 -8.57 3.99
N GLY A 50 11.03 -9.68 3.31
CA GLY A 50 11.96 -10.70 3.84
C GLY A 50 11.44 -11.41 5.10
N ARG A 51 10.22 -11.11 5.57
CA ARG A 51 9.51 -11.93 6.56
C ARG A 51 8.80 -13.11 5.87
N PRO A 52 8.79 -14.31 6.48
CA PRO A 52 8.09 -15.45 5.92
C PRO A 52 6.60 -15.16 5.87
N HIS A 53 5.95 -15.49 4.74
CA HIS A 53 4.49 -15.35 4.52
C HIS A 53 3.67 -15.89 5.70
N ALA A 54 4.16 -16.95 6.35
CA ALA A 54 3.55 -17.55 7.54
C ALA A 54 3.27 -16.57 8.70
N GLN A 55 4.14 -15.59 8.96
CA GLN A 55 3.91 -14.60 10.03
C GLN A 55 2.81 -13.60 9.66
N VAL A 56 2.71 -13.25 8.38
CA VAL A 56 1.66 -12.37 7.87
C VAL A 56 0.32 -13.12 7.87
N ASP A 57 0.31 -14.38 7.46
CA ASP A 57 -0.88 -15.24 7.46
C ASP A 57 -1.40 -15.52 8.87
N GLU A 58 -0.52 -15.79 9.84
CA GLU A 58 -0.90 -15.94 11.25
C GLU A 58 -1.54 -14.66 11.78
N TYR A 59 -0.92 -13.51 11.50
CA TYR A 59 -1.46 -12.23 11.90
C TYR A 59 -2.82 -11.95 11.26
N LEU A 60 -2.96 -12.17 9.94
CA LEU A 60 -4.21 -12.00 9.19
C LEU A 60 -5.32 -12.92 9.72
N SER A 61 -4.98 -14.18 10.02
CA SER A 61 -5.90 -15.15 10.61
C SER A 61 -6.38 -14.70 12.00
N SER A 62 -5.53 -14.00 12.76
CA SER A 62 -5.87 -13.48 14.09
C SER A 62 -6.66 -12.15 14.07
N ALA A 63 -6.66 -11.44 12.95
CA ALA A 63 -7.20 -10.08 12.81
C ALA A 63 -8.61 -10.02 12.22
N ALA A 64 -9.27 -11.18 12.03
CA ALA A 64 -10.65 -11.31 11.52
C ALA A 64 -10.90 -10.65 10.15
N VAL A 65 -9.86 -10.52 9.31
CA VAL A 65 -9.94 -9.86 8.01
C VAL A 65 -10.95 -10.55 7.09
N SER A 66 -11.91 -9.79 6.57
CA SER A 66 -13.03 -10.26 5.75
C SER A 66 -13.40 -9.23 4.66
N GLU A 67 -14.47 -9.47 3.90
CA GLU A 67 -14.99 -8.48 2.94
C GLU A 67 -15.63 -7.28 3.65
N ASP A 68 -16.22 -7.50 4.84
CA ASP A 68 -16.83 -6.44 5.66
C ASP A 68 -15.79 -5.71 6.54
N GLU A 69 -14.67 -6.38 6.81
CA GLU A 69 -13.53 -5.88 7.60
C GLU A 69 -12.22 -6.06 6.82
N PRO A 70 -12.03 -5.30 5.72
CA PRO A 70 -10.87 -5.45 4.86
C PRO A 70 -9.59 -4.90 5.50
N GLY A 71 -8.48 -5.62 5.34
CA GLY A 71 -7.14 -5.22 5.73
C GLY A 71 -6.37 -4.52 4.59
N LEU A 72 -5.30 -3.80 4.97
CA LEU A 72 -4.34 -3.17 4.08
C LEU A 72 -2.94 -3.71 4.37
N ALA A 73 -2.33 -4.39 3.41
CA ALA A 73 -0.93 -4.78 3.47
C ALA A 73 -0.05 -3.78 2.72
N LEU A 74 1.11 -3.47 3.30
CA LEU A 74 2.12 -2.56 2.76
C LEU A 74 3.38 -3.34 2.42
N HIS A 75 3.85 -3.19 1.20
CA HIS A 75 5.13 -3.72 0.73
C HIS A 75 6.06 -2.57 0.41
N TRP A 76 6.99 -2.29 1.32
CA TRP A 76 7.95 -1.21 1.20
C TRP A 76 9.03 -1.51 0.14
N ASP A 77 9.27 -0.58 -0.77
CA ASP A 77 10.45 -0.60 -1.63
C ASP A 77 11.62 -0.01 -0.84
N LEU A 78 12.48 -0.88 -0.33
CA LEU A 78 13.60 -0.48 0.53
C LEU A 78 14.59 0.45 -0.17
N ASN A 79 14.73 0.34 -1.50
CA ASN A 79 15.64 1.19 -2.26
C ASN A 79 15.05 2.59 -2.45
N ALA A 80 13.78 2.67 -2.85
CA ALA A 80 13.08 3.95 -2.94
C ALA A 80 12.98 4.63 -1.56
N LEU A 81 12.76 3.86 -0.50
CA LEU A 81 12.69 4.36 0.88
C LEU A 81 14.04 4.92 1.35
N ALA A 82 15.16 4.25 1.05
CA ALA A 82 16.49 4.75 1.37
C ALA A 82 16.78 6.08 0.65
N GLN A 83 16.53 6.14 -0.66
CA GLN A 83 16.69 7.36 -1.46
C GLN A 83 15.82 8.51 -0.95
N PHE A 84 14.57 8.21 -0.60
CA PHE A 84 13.66 9.18 -0.03
C PHE A 84 14.16 9.72 1.32
N VAL A 85 14.68 8.86 2.19
CA VAL A 85 15.17 9.27 3.51
C VAL A 85 16.40 10.16 3.41
N ASP A 86 17.33 9.85 2.50
CA ASP A 86 18.50 10.70 2.24
C ASP A 86 18.06 12.10 1.82
N ALA A 87 17.07 12.19 0.92
CA ALA A 87 16.48 13.45 0.50
C ALA A 87 15.72 14.16 1.64
N ALA A 88 14.90 13.42 2.41
CA ALA A 88 14.12 13.94 3.52
C ALA A 88 15.00 14.59 4.60
N ASN A 89 16.13 13.97 4.90
CA ASN A 89 17.13 14.50 5.82
C ASN A 89 17.83 15.77 5.31
N ALA A 90 17.81 16.00 3.99
CA ALA A 90 18.41 17.16 3.34
C ALA A 90 17.38 18.26 2.93
N VAL A 91 16.08 18.05 3.16
CA VAL A 91 15.04 19.06 2.87
C VAL A 91 15.35 20.36 3.62
N ASP A 92 15.11 21.50 2.97
CA ASP A 92 15.35 22.83 3.54
C ASP A 92 14.66 23.02 4.91
N ALA A 93 15.35 23.69 5.83
CA ALA A 93 14.88 23.89 7.21
C ALA A 93 13.61 24.75 7.30
N GLY A 94 13.34 25.59 6.30
CA GLY A 94 12.13 26.39 6.17
C GLY A 94 10.87 25.59 5.79
N VAL A 95 11.01 24.34 5.36
CA VAL A 95 9.88 23.43 5.15
C VAL A 95 9.54 22.76 6.50
N ALA A 96 8.33 23.02 6.99
CA ALA A 96 7.84 22.47 8.25
C ALA A 96 7.81 20.93 8.20
N MET A 97 8.30 20.29 9.26
CA MET A 97 8.21 18.83 9.39
C MET A 97 6.79 18.44 9.86
N PRO A 98 6.25 17.32 9.35
CA PRO A 98 4.99 16.78 9.85
C PRO A 98 5.09 16.41 11.33
N GLU A 99 4.06 16.75 12.12
CA GLU A 99 4.02 16.46 13.56
C GLU A 99 4.01 14.96 13.89
N TRP A 100 3.67 14.11 12.92
CA TRP A 100 3.62 12.66 13.09
C TRP A 100 4.99 11.98 12.89
N LEU A 101 6.01 12.69 12.39
CA LEU A 101 7.38 12.16 12.36
C LEU A 101 8.03 12.29 13.74
N ALA A 102 8.50 11.18 14.28
CA ALA A 102 9.13 11.16 15.60
C ALA A 102 10.59 11.62 15.55
N GLN A 103 11.30 11.29 14.47
CA GLN A 103 12.71 11.65 14.30
C GLN A 103 12.87 13.04 13.68
N PRO A 104 13.79 13.87 14.18
CA PRO A 104 14.11 15.15 13.55
C PRO A 104 14.85 14.93 12.23
N ARG A 105 14.80 15.96 11.38
CA ARG A 105 15.61 16.03 10.15
C ARG A 105 17.09 15.76 10.44
N GLY A 106 17.72 14.97 9.58
CA GLY A 106 19.10 14.52 9.72
C GLY A 106 19.25 13.21 10.51
N SER A 107 18.18 12.74 11.16
CA SER A 107 18.16 11.48 11.94
C SER A 107 17.08 10.51 11.49
N ILE A 108 16.35 10.82 10.41
CA ILE A 108 15.34 9.92 9.85
C ILE A 108 16.07 8.72 9.24
N SER A 109 15.59 7.52 9.53
CA SER A 109 16.03 6.26 8.90
C SER A 109 14.88 5.64 8.11
N PRO A 110 15.15 4.71 7.17
CA PRO A 110 14.09 3.98 6.47
C PRO A 110 13.15 3.25 7.43
N ASP A 111 13.70 2.66 8.50
CA ASP A 111 12.90 1.95 9.49
C ASP A 111 12.01 2.91 10.29
N SER A 112 12.58 4.00 10.82
CA SER A 112 11.80 4.98 11.58
C SER A 112 10.72 5.65 10.74
N LEU A 113 10.98 5.95 9.47
CA LEU A 113 9.99 6.54 8.57
C LEU A 113 8.81 5.59 8.33
N ALA A 114 9.08 4.33 8.02
CA ALA A 114 8.03 3.33 7.82
C ALA A 114 7.22 3.10 9.10
N ASP A 115 7.88 3.04 10.25
CA ASP A 115 7.23 2.85 11.55
C ASP A 115 6.35 4.06 11.92
N ASP A 116 6.84 5.28 11.73
CA ASP A 116 6.09 6.52 11.98
C ASP A 116 4.87 6.63 11.05
N MET A 117 5.02 6.29 9.75
CA MET A 117 3.89 6.26 8.82
C MET A 117 2.81 5.26 9.25
N VAL A 118 3.21 4.05 9.62
CA VAL A 118 2.28 3.01 10.07
C VAL A 118 1.62 3.40 11.39
N ALA A 119 2.37 3.94 12.35
CA ALA A 119 1.83 4.43 13.61
C ALA A 119 0.82 5.55 13.38
N PHE A 120 1.11 6.48 12.47
CA PHE A 120 0.19 7.54 12.10
C PHE A 120 -1.09 7.01 11.46
N LEU A 121 -0.98 6.08 10.49
CA LEU A 121 -2.13 5.42 9.86
C LEU A 121 -2.96 4.62 10.88
N ALA A 122 -2.30 3.94 11.82
CA ALA A 122 -2.95 3.15 12.86
C ALA A 122 -3.89 3.97 13.75
N THR A 123 -3.62 5.28 13.93
CA THR A 123 -4.54 6.18 14.66
C THR A 123 -5.94 6.27 14.02
N LYS A 124 -6.07 5.88 12.75
CA LYS A 124 -7.34 5.87 12.00
C LYS A 124 -7.86 4.46 11.72
N ALA A 125 -7.02 3.44 11.81
CA ALA A 125 -7.42 2.05 11.54
C ALA A 125 -8.43 1.52 12.58
N GLY A 126 -8.27 1.90 13.86
CA GLY A 126 -9.15 1.47 14.96
C GLY A 126 -9.07 -0.01 15.34
N GLY A 127 -8.46 -0.85 14.50
CA GLY A 127 -8.21 -2.26 14.75
C GLY A 127 -6.73 -2.58 14.99
N ARG A 128 -6.28 -3.75 14.53
CA ARG A 128 -4.90 -4.21 14.75
C ARG A 128 -3.96 -3.61 13.71
N PHE A 129 -2.76 -3.25 14.11
CA PHE A 129 -1.73 -2.80 13.17
C PHE A 129 -0.36 -3.41 13.47
N GLY A 130 0.41 -3.57 12.41
CA GLY A 130 1.83 -3.88 12.43
C GLY A 130 2.49 -3.18 11.24
N ARG A 131 3.82 -3.21 11.20
CA ARG A 131 4.66 -2.48 10.23
C ARG A 131 4.28 -2.66 8.75
N VAL A 132 3.59 -3.75 8.43
CA VAL A 132 3.27 -4.16 7.06
C VAL A 132 1.78 -4.38 6.85
N LEU A 133 0.96 -4.19 7.87
CA LEU A 133 -0.44 -4.60 7.85
C LEU A 133 -1.29 -3.76 8.81
N LEU A 134 -2.34 -3.16 8.28
CA LEU A 134 -3.38 -2.45 9.01
C LEU A 134 -4.68 -3.25 8.84
N ALA A 135 -5.28 -3.69 9.92
CA ALA A 135 -6.56 -4.41 9.93
C ALA A 135 -7.61 -3.51 10.62
N PRO A 136 -8.28 -2.62 9.88
CA PRO A 136 -9.39 -1.83 10.41
C PRO A 136 -10.59 -2.71 10.72
N ASN A 137 -11.44 -2.27 11.66
CA ASN A 137 -12.63 -3.02 12.09
C ASN A 137 -13.87 -2.71 11.24
N SER A 138 -13.73 -1.92 10.17
CA SER A 138 -14.86 -1.54 9.31
C SER A 138 -14.40 -0.99 7.95
N VAL A 139 -15.28 -1.10 6.95
CA VAL A 139 -15.12 -0.45 5.63
C VAL A 139 -14.95 1.08 5.75
N VAL A 140 -15.59 1.72 6.73
CA VAL A 140 -15.45 3.17 6.94
C VAL A 140 -14.02 3.52 7.36
N GLN A 141 -13.44 2.78 8.30
CA GLN A 141 -12.05 2.96 8.72
C GLN A 141 -11.07 2.61 7.59
N PHE A 142 -11.36 1.58 6.80
CA PHE A 142 -10.60 1.28 5.58
C PHE A 142 -10.60 2.45 4.60
N GLY A 143 -11.77 3.03 4.32
CA GLY A 143 -11.89 4.23 3.48
C GLY A 143 -11.12 5.43 4.04
N GLN A 144 -11.11 5.61 5.36
CA GLN A 144 -10.31 6.64 6.02
C GLN A 144 -8.81 6.41 5.82
N LEU A 145 -8.32 5.18 5.96
CA LEU A 145 -6.92 4.83 5.69
C LEU A 145 -6.52 5.15 4.25
N CYS A 146 -7.38 4.83 3.28
CA CYS A 146 -7.17 5.20 1.88
C CYS A 146 -7.04 6.72 1.68
N GLY A 147 -7.84 7.51 2.41
CA GLY A 147 -7.73 8.96 2.43
C GLY A 147 -6.44 9.48 3.09
N MET A 148 -5.95 8.79 4.12
CA MET A 148 -4.73 9.17 4.83
C MET A 148 -3.46 9.02 3.98
N PHE A 149 -3.41 8.04 3.06
CA PHE A 149 -2.31 7.97 2.09
C PHE A 149 -2.21 9.25 1.25
N ALA A 150 -3.35 9.74 0.76
CA ALA A 150 -3.39 11.01 0.02
C ALA A 150 -2.96 12.20 0.90
N TYR A 151 -3.35 12.20 2.18
CA TYR A 151 -2.92 13.24 3.12
C TYR A 151 -1.39 13.27 3.29
N ILE A 152 -0.77 12.10 3.50
CA ILE A 152 0.69 11.97 3.61
C ILE A 152 1.37 12.43 2.30
N GLU A 153 0.87 11.99 1.15
CA GLU A 153 1.41 12.37 -0.17
C GLU A 153 1.35 13.88 -0.46
N ASN A 154 0.37 14.59 0.09
CA ASN A 154 0.18 16.02 -0.16
C ASN A 154 0.92 16.92 0.84
N ASP A 155 1.48 16.36 1.89
CA ASP A 155 2.28 17.11 2.85
C ASP A 155 3.48 17.79 2.16
N ALA A 156 3.78 19.03 2.57
CA ALA A 156 4.80 19.85 1.91
C ALA A 156 6.21 19.26 2.06
N PHE A 157 6.52 18.71 3.23
CA PHE A 157 7.80 18.04 3.48
C PHE A 157 7.90 16.75 2.67
N MET A 158 6.83 15.95 2.65
CA MET A 158 6.79 14.71 1.89
C MET A 158 6.99 14.94 0.39
N ARG A 159 6.36 15.98 -0.18
CA ARG A 159 6.56 16.37 -1.58
C ARG A 159 7.97 16.87 -1.85
N ALA A 160 8.49 17.75 -1.00
CA ALA A 160 9.86 18.26 -1.14
C ALA A 160 10.89 17.13 -1.12
N ALA A 161 10.74 16.17 -0.21
CA ALA A 161 11.60 14.99 -0.13
C ALA A 161 11.44 14.09 -1.37
N ALA A 162 10.21 13.85 -1.83
CA ALA A 162 9.95 13.03 -3.02
C ALA A 162 10.56 13.62 -4.29
N ASP A 163 10.40 14.93 -4.49
CA ASP A 163 10.96 15.65 -5.62
C ASP A 163 12.50 15.66 -5.57
N ALA A 164 13.08 15.90 -4.40
CA ALA A 164 14.53 15.87 -4.21
C ALA A 164 15.13 14.46 -4.39
N ALA A 165 14.38 13.41 -4.01
CA ALA A 165 14.76 12.02 -4.24
C ALA A 165 14.59 11.56 -5.70
N GLY A 166 13.96 12.38 -6.55
CA GLY A 166 13.69 12.02 -7.94
C GLY A 166 12.68 10.88 -8.09
N ILE A 167 11.73 10.75 -7.14
CA ILE A 167 10.68 9.73 -7.23
C ILE A 167 9.79 10.04 -8.43
N SER A 168 9.88 9.17 -9.44
CA SER A 168 9.10 9.27 -10.68
C SER A 168 7.68 8.74 -10.49
N ASP A 169 6.77 9.06 -11.42
CA ASP A 169 5.35 8.65 -11.36
C ASP A 169 5.12 7.12 -11.41
N GLY A 170 6.18 6.33 -11.62
CA GLY A 170 6.17 4.86 -11.56
C GLY A 170 6.91 4.26 -10.35
N THR A 171 7.50 5.09 -9.49
CA THR A 171 8.23 4.66 -8.29
C THR A 171 7.42 5.02 -7.06
N SER A 172 7.13 4.05 -6.21
CA SER A 172 6.42 4.25 -4.93
C SER A 172 7.30 3.83 -3.76
N LEU A 173 7.06 4.43 -2.59
CA LEU A 173 7.70 4.01 -1.34
C LEU A 173 7.12 2.69 -0.87
N ALA A 174 5.82 2.46 -1.10
CA ALA A 174 5.17 1.20 -0.81
C ALA A 174 4.11 0.85 -1.84
N LYS A 175 4.00 -0.45 -2.11
CA LYS A 175 2.83 -1.03 -2.76
C LYS A 175 1.77 -1.37 -1.72
N VAL A 176 0.53 -1.02 -1.99
CA VAL A 176 -0.61 -1.25 -1.11
C VAL A 176 -1.48 -2.35 -1.66
N PHE A 177 -1.89 -3.28 -0.79
CA PHE A 177 -2.76 -4.39 -1.15
C PHE A 177 -3.96 -4.44 -0.22
N CYS A 178 -5.15 -4.65 -0.80
CA CYS A 178 -6.35 -4.98 -0.06
C CYS A 178 -6.32 -6.47 0.28
N VAL A 179 -6.58 -6.80 1.53
CA VAL A 179 -6.66 -8.17 2.02
C VAL A 179 -8.05 -8.37 2.58
N THR A 180 -8.81 -9.33 2.06
CA THR A 180 -10.16 -9.66 2.55
C THR A 180 -10.27 -11.09 3.05
N LYS A 181 -9.14 -11.80 3.11
CA LYS A 181 -9.04 -13.18 3.58
C LYS A 181 -7.85 -13.28 4.52
N GLY A 182 -7.87 -14.25 5.42
CA GLY A 182 -6.78 -14.55 6.35
C GLY A 182 -5.43 -14.99 5.71
N SER A 183 -5.17 -14.66 4.44
CA SER A 183 -3.96 -15.04 3.72
C SER A 183 -3.43 -13.93 2.82
N ALA A 184 -2.12 -13.68 2.89
CA ALA A 184 -1.40 -12.75 2.04
C ALA A 184 -1.42 -13.15 0.56
N ALA A 185 -1.58 -14.45 0.25
CA ALA A 185 -1.68 -14.93 -1.13
C ALA A 185 -2.98 -14.47 -1.83
N ALA A 186 -4.00 -14.07 -1.05
CA ALA A 186 -5.25 -13.55 -1.56
C ALA A 186 -5.26 -12.00 -1.66
N ALA A 187 -4.14 -11.35 -1.35
CA ALA A 187 -4.03 -9.89 -1.38
C ALA A 187 -4.16 -9.36 -2.83
N VAL A 188 -4.98 -8.33 -3.01
CA VAL A 188 -5.23 -7.70 -4.31
C VAL A 188 -4.53 -6.34 -4.34
N PRO A 189 -3.68 -6.03 -5.33
CA PRO A 189 -3.07 -4.72 -5.46
C PRO A 189 -4.12 -3.61 -5.51
N MET A 190 -3.88 -2.51 -4.81
CA MET A 190 -4.78 -1.37 -4.78
C MET A 190 -4.33 -0.28 -5.73
N GLU A 191 -5.10 -0.05 -6.79
CA GLU A 191 -4.87 1.11 -7.65
C GLU A 191 -5.58 2.35 -7.09
N PHE A 192 -4.79 3.31 -6.62
CA PHE A 192 -5.33 4.63 -6.28
C PHE A 192 -5.60 5.42 -7.57
N PRO A 193 -6.71 6.17 -7.66
CA PRO A 193 -6.97 7.02 -8.82
C PRO A 193 -5.87 8.08 -8.99
N PRO A 194 -5.62 8.54 -10.23
CA PRO A 194 -4.71 9.64 -10.50
C PRO A 194 -4.99 10.82 -9.59
N ARG A 195 -3.95 11.37 -8.97
CA ARG A 195 -4.08 12.60 -8.20
C ARG A 195 -4.16 13.75 -9.20
N GLU A 196 -5.13 14.65 -9.01
CA GLU A 196 -5.26 15.87 -9.82
C GLU A 196 -4.14 16.89 -9.52
N ASN A 197 -3.43 16.70 -8.41
CA ASN A 197 -2.36 17.58 -7.95
C ASN A 197 -0.98 17.07 -8.39
N GLN A 198 0.01 17.96 -8.40
CA GLN A 198 1.44 17.69 -8.68
C GLN A 198 2.13 16.77 -7.65
N SER A 199 1.38 16.16 -6.73
CA SER A 199 1.89 15.31 -5.66
C SER A 199 2.34 13.97 -6.23
N ARG A 200 3.60 13.58 -5.97
CA ARG A 200 4.14 12.27 -6.37
C ARG A 200 3.38 11.13 -5.68
N ARG A 201 3.17 10.02 -6.40
CA ARG A 201 2.57 8.80 -5.84
C ARG A 201 3.58 8.07 -4.98
N LEU A 202 3.45 8.19 -3.66
CA LEU A 202 4.28 7.46 -2.72
C LEU A 202 3.68 6.09 -2.39
N PHE A 203 2.38 5.91 -2.62
CA PHE A 203 1.65 4.67 -2.42
C PHE A 203 0.94 4.23 -3.71
N SER A 204 1.08 2.96 -4.08
CA SER A 204 0.58 2.43 -5.37
C SER A 204 0.05 1.02 -5.32
#